data_AF-X1DRM4-F1
#
_entry.id   AF-X1DRM4-F1
#
_cell.length_a   1.000
_cell.length_b   1.000
_cell.length_c   1.000
_cell.angle_alpha   90.00
_cell.angle_beta   90.00
_cell.angle_gamma   90.00
#
_symmetry.space_group_name_H-M   'P 1'
#
loop_
_entity.id
_entity.type
_entity.pdbx_description
1 polymer ?
#
loop_
_entity_poly.entity_id
_entity_poly.type
_entity_poly.pdbx_seq_one_letter_code
_entity_poly.pdbx_strand_id
1 'polypeptide(L)'
;YYIFGGHGGVIINNIGFCEFDSPEFAMKRLIERMKLAIKTRMPYNIEVALCCFEWLKNQYPNKISEFIKRFKQGRFEIINPSYSQPYNLIIGEESNIKQFEYGLKVLNELGLDCRIYYCSEVSLHPQIPQILKGFNIDFCSLRTRLLGTCPSTNSGKISFQISSSILFIIFLNILYFS
;
A
#
# COMPACT_ATOMS: atom_id res chain seq x y z
N TYR A 1 0.37 2.83 -16.28
CA TYR A 1 1.42 3.58 -15.58
C TYR A 1 0.94 3.88 -14.17
N TYR A 2 1.61 3.33 -13.14
CA TYR A 2 1.33 3.64 -11.74
C TYR A 2 2.02 4.98 -11.41
N ILE A 3 1.23 6.00 -11.05
CA ILE A 3 1.81 7.22 -10.46
C ILE A 3 1.74 7.03 -8.95
N PHE A 4 2.90 6.74 -8.36
CA PHE A 4 3.06 6.70 -6.93
C PHE A 4 2.88 8.12 -6.37
N GLY A 5 1.79 8.35 -5.65
CA GLY A 5 1.39 9.68 -5.22
C GLY A 5 1.70 9.94 -3.75
N GLY A 6 1.05 9.18 -2.88
CA GLY A 6 1.17 9.30 -1.42
C GLY A 6 1.74 8.04 -0.81
N HIS A 7 2.72 8.21 0.07
CA HIS A 7 3.22 7.18 0.97
C HIS A 7 2.78 7.52 2.41
N GLY A 8 2.70 6.57 3.33
CA GLY A 8 2.46 6.87 4.74
C GLY A 8 2.76 5.67 5.64
N GLY A 9 3.64 5.85 6.62
CA GLY A 9 4.05 4.79 7.56
C GLY A 9 3.07 4.60 8.73
N VAL A 10 3.57 4.07 9.85
CA VAL A 10 2.78 3.73 11.05
C VAL A 10 2.62 4.92 12.01
N ILE A 11 1.48 5.00 12.69
CA ILE A 11 1.23 5.93 13.81
C ILE A 11 1.64 5.27 15.12
N ILE A 12 2.46 5.95 15.92
CA ILE A 12 2.90 5.52 17.26
C ILE A 12 2.64 6.67 18.24
N ASN A 13 1.82 6.44 19.26
CA ASN A 13 1.54 7.44 20.32
C ASN A 13 1.15 8.83 19.79
N ASN A 14 0.27 8.88 18.78
CA ASN A 14 -0.19 10.10 18.10
C ASN A 14 0.88 10.83 17.27
N ILE A 15 2.03 10.21 17.05
CA ILE A 15 3.14 10.72 16.24
C ILE A 15 3.30 9.82 15.01
N GLY A 16 3.54 10.46 13.86
CA GLY A 16 3.89 9.81 12.61
C GLY A 16 2.72 9.59 11.65
N PHE A 17 2.78 10.15 10.45
CA PHE A 17 2.17 9.55 9.26
C PHE A 17 2.82 10.14 7.99
N CYS A 18 3.68 9.35 7.33
CA CYS A 18 4.59 9.74 6.24
C CYS A 18 5.82 10.54 6.70
N GLU A 19 6.73 9.97 7.51
CA GLU A 19 7.97 10.66 7.94
C GLU A 19 7.76 12.06 8.58
N PHE A 20 6.51 12.40 8.96
CA PHE A 20 6.12 13.68 9.53
C PHE A 20 5.60 13.48 10.96
N ASP A 21 5.95 14.41 11.85
CA ASP A 21 5.58 14.35 13.26
C ASP A 21 4.07 14.56 13.53
N SER A 22 3.30 15.05 12.54
CA SER A 22 1.87 15.41 12.69
C SER A 22 0.94 14.64 11.74
N PRO A 23 0.13 13.69 12.24
CA PRO A 23 -0.87 12.98 11.44
C PRO A 23 -1.92 13.91 10.82
N GLU A 24 -2.32 14.96 11.54
CA GLU A 24 -3.28 15.95 11.03
C GLU A 24 -2.71 16.72 9.83
N PHE A 25 -1.46 17.17 9.92
CA PHE A 25 -0.80 17.87 8.83
C PHE A 25 -0.64 16.96 7.61
N ALA A 26 -0.20 15.72 7.82
CA ALA A 26 -0.07 14.73 6.75
C ALA A 26 -1.40 14.49 6.03
N MET A 27 -2.50 14.34 6.80
CA MET A 27 -3.84 14.16 6.24
C MET A 27 -4.31 15.38 5.43
N LYS A 28 -4.03 16.60 5.92
CA LYS A 28 -4.32 17.83 5.18
C LYS A 28 -3.57 17.85 3.85
N ARG A 29 -2.28 17.52 3.83
CA ARG A 29 -1.46 17.46 2.61
C ARG A 29 -1.95 16.41 1.63
N LEU A 30 -2.36 15.24 2.13
CA LEU A 30 -2.95 14.19 1.30
C LEU A 30 -4.22 14.69 0.59
N ILE A 31 -5.15 15.32 1.33
CA ILE A 31 -6.38 15.87 0.76
C ILE A 31 -6.08 16.98 -0.26
N GLU A 32 -5.11 17.86 0.00
CA GLU A 32 -4.67 18.88 -0.96
C GLU A 32 -4.19 18.25 -2.28
N ARG A 33 -3.36 17.20 -2.20
CA ARG A 33 -2.89 16.46 -3.38
C ARG A 33 -4.03 15.75 -4.12
N MET A 34 -4.98 15.16 -3.40
CA MET A 34 -6.16 14.55 -4.01
C MET A 34 -7.01 15.58 -4.77
N LYS A 35 -7.22 16.77 -4.20
CA LYS A 35 -7.95 17.86 -4.90
C LYS A 35 -7.24 18.26 -6.19
N LEU A 36 -5.91 18.35 -6.18
CA LEU A 36 -5.13 18.63 -7.38
C LEU A 36 -5.27 17.50 -8.41
N ALA A 37 -5.14 16.24 -8.00
CA ALA A 37 -5.28 15.08 -8.87
C ALA A 37 -6.68 15.00 -9.52
N ILE A 38 -7.74 15.34 -8.78
CA ILE A 38 -9.10 15.45 -9.32
C ILE A 38 -9.15 16.57 -10.39
N LYS A 39 -8.60 17.75 -10.09
CA LYS A 39 -8.59 18.90 -11.02
C LYS A 39 -7.83 18.58 -12.31
N THR A 40 -6.69 17.90 -12.22
CA THR A 40 -5.84 17.56 -13.37
C THR A 40 -6.24 16.24 -14.04
N ARG A 41 -7.17 15.49 -13.45
CA ARG A 41 -7.56 14.12 -13.84
C ARG A 41 -6.38 13.14 -13.87
N MET A 42 -5.32 13.42 -13.12
CA MET A 42 -4.17 12.53 -13.01
C MET A 42 -4.49 11.36 -12.08
N PRO A 43 -4.14 10.11 -12.45
CA PRO A 43 -4.20 8.99 -11.52
C PRO A 43 -3.23 9.22 -10.37
N TYR A 44 -3.61 8.79 -9.16
CA TYR A 44 -2.80 8.99 -7.96
C TYR A 44 -2.98 7.81 -7.00
N ASN A 45 -1.90 7.07 -6.77
CA ASN A 45 -1.95 5.91 -5.90
C ASN A 45 -1.52 6.27 -4.48
N ILE A 46 -2.13 5.59 -3.50
CA ILE A 46 -1.93 5.82 -2.08
C ILE A 46 -1.45 4.53 -1.45
N GLU A 47 -0.23 4.57 -0.92
CA GLU A 47 0.36 3.51 -0.12
C GLU A 47 0.45 3.99 1.32
N VAL A 48 -0.23 3.31 2.23
CA VAL A 48 -0.38 3.74 3.61
C VAL A 48 -0.47 2.49 4.48
N ALA A 49 0.12 2.50 5.68
CA ALA A 49 -0.20 1.49 6.70
C ALA A 49 -1.66 1.62 7.16
N LEU A 50 -2.44 0.54 7.02
CA LEU A 50 -3.89 0.59 7.26
C LEU A 50 -4.26 0.83 8.73
N CYS A 51 -3.41 0.46 9.68
CA CYS A 51 -3.56 0.81 11.10
C CYS A 51 -3.70 2.33 11.31
N CYS A 52 -3.13 3.13 10.42
CA CYS A 52 -3.24 4.58 10.51
C CYS A 52 -4.58 5.10 10.04
N PHE A 53 -5.21 4.47 9.03
CA PHE A 53 -6.57 4.79 8.67
C PHE A 53 -7.55 4.42 9.78
N GLU A 54 -7.33 3.28 10.46
CA GLU A 54 -8.10 2.89 11.64
C GLU A 54 -7.96 3.93 12.76
N TRP A 55 -6.73 4.35 13.07
CA TRP A 55 -6.49 5.40 14.08
C TRP A 55 -7.11 6.75 13.66
N LEU A 56 -6.95 7.17 12.40
CA LEU A 56 -7.49 8.42 11.87
C LEU A 56 -9.02 8.43 11.87
N LYS A 57 -9.67 7.28 11.66
CA LYS A 57 -11.13 7.14 11.75
C LYS A 57 -11.62 7.46 13.16
N ASN A 58 -10.87 7.03 14.17
CA ASN A 58 -11.21 7.25 15.57
C ASN A 58 -10.90 8.68 16.04
N GLN A 59 -9.76 9.25 15.63
CA GLN A 59 -9.33 10.57 16.10
C GLN A 59 -9.85 11.73 15.26
N TYR A 60 -9.99 11.53 13.94
CA TYR A 60 -10.41 12.57 12.98
C TYR A 60 -11.47 12.05 11.99
N PRO A 61 -12.66 11.61 12.46
CA PRO A 61 -13.70 11.00 11.62
C PRO A 61 -14.16 11.91 10.47
N ASN A 62 -14.21 13.23 10.70
CA ASN A 62 -14.57 14.21 9.67
C ASN A 62 -13.53 14.25 8.53
N LYS A 63 -12.24 14.08 8.85
CA LYS A 63 -11.16 14.08 7.85
C LYS A 63 -11.19 12.79 7.02
N ILE A 64 -11.44 11.64 7.66
CA ILE A 64 -11.63 10.37 6.95
C ILE A 64 -12.87 10.41 6.05
N SER A 65 -13.96 11.01 6.51
CA SER A 65 -15.17 11.19 5.70
C SER A 65 -14.89 12.04 4.44
N GLU A 66 -14.16 13.15 4.57
CA GLU A 66 -13.74 13.96 3.43
C GLU A 66 -12.78 13.18 2.51
N PHE A 67 -11.84 12.41 3.07
CA PHE A 67 -10.95 11.55 2.29
C PHE A 67 -11.73 10.55 1.44
N ILE A 68 -12.65 9.78 2.03
CA ILE A 68 -13.49 8.80 1.32
C ILE A 68 -14.30 9.49 0.22
N LYS A 69 -14.89 10.65 0.52
CA LYS A 69 -15.63 11.45 -0.46
C LYS A 69 -14.77 11.82 -1.67
N ARG A 70 -13.53 12.28 -1.44
CA ARG A 70 -12.59 12.61 -2.53
C ARG A 70 -12.09 11.36 -3.25
N PHE A 71 -11.83 10.28 -2.52
CA PHE A 71 -11.39 9.02 -3.08
C PHE A 71 -12.36 8.52 -4.14
N LYS A 72 -13.68 8.57 -3.85
CA LYS A 72 -14.74 8.20 -4.79
C LYS A 72 -14.92 9.15 -5.98
N GLN A 73 -14.37 10.37 -5.93
CA GLN A 73 -14.49 11.38 -6.99
C GLN A 73 -13.35 11.34 -8.00
N GLY A 74 -12.15 10.89 -7.59
CA GLY A 74 -10.97 10.90 -8.43
C GLY A 74 -10.55 9.52 -8.92
N ARG A 75 -9.39 9.47 -9.57
CA ARG A 75 -8.74 8.23 -10.02
C ARG A 75 -7.70 7.83 -8.99
N PHE A 76 -8.18 7.33 -7.85
CA PHE A 76 -7.34 6.91 -6.73
C PHE A 76 -7.39 5.40 -6.55
N GLU A 77 -6.27 4.84 -6.08
CA GLU A 77 -6.16 3.42 -5.76
C GLU A 77 -5.32 3.26 -4.49
N ILE A 78 -5.81 2.46 -3.55
CA ILE A 78 -4.99 1.96 -2.44
C ILE A 78 -4.14 0.82 -3.00
N ILE A 79 -2.83 0.90 -2.84
CA ILE A 79 -1.89 -0.05 -3.48
C ILE A 79 -1.13 -0.92 -2.48
N ASN A 80 -1.47 -0.92 -1.20
CA ASN A 80 -0.89 -1.83 -0.22
C ASN A 80 -1.93 -2.14 0.86
N PRO A 81 -2.44 -3.38 0.96
CA PRO A 81 -3.46 -3.75 1.93
C PRO A 81 -2.88 -4.23 3.26
N SER A 82 -1.57 -4.14 3.50
CA SER A 82 -0.97 -4.57 4.76
C SER A 82 -1.30 -3.63 5.92
N TYR A 83 -1.58 -4.21 7.09
CA TYR A 83 -1.99 -3.46 8.27
C TYR A 83 -0.93 -2.46 8.76
N SER A 84 0.33 -2.87 8.85
CA SER A 84 1.42 -2.06 9.41
C SER A 84 2.65 -1.91 8.50
N GLN A 85 2.57 -2.36 7.23
CA GLN A 85 3.69 -2.39 6.28
C GLN A 85 4.99 -3.01 6.84
N PRO A 86 4.95 -4.24 7.38
CA PRO A 86 6.14 -4.82 7.99
C PRO A 86 7.16 -5.28 6.95
N TYR A 87 8.37 -5.55 7.43
CA TYR A 87 9.35 -6.35 6.71
C TYR A 87 8.96 -7.82 6.78
N ASN A 88 8.29 -8.30 5.73
CA ASN A 88 7.65 -9.61 5.68
C ASN A 88 8.60 -10.81 5.92
N LEU A 89 9.92 -10.64 5.72
CA LEU A 89 10.93 -11.67 6.02
C LEU A 89 11.24 -11.83 7.52
N ILE A 90 10.89 -10.84 8.35
CA ILE A 90 11.31 -10.77 9.76
C ILE A 90 10.18 -11.21 10.70
N ILE A 91 8.92 -11.13 10.25
CA ILE A 91 7.76 -11.53 11.03
C ILE A 91 7.36 -12.98 10.72
N GLY A 92 6.70 -13.63 11.68
CA GLY A 92 6.21 -15.01 11.50
C GLY A 92 5.19 -15.16 10.37
N GLU A 93 4.99 -16.39 9.92
CA GLU A 93 4.14 -16.74 8.77
C GLU A 93 2.67 -16.38 9.01
N GLU A 94 2.15 -16.68 10.20
CA GLU A 94 0.79 -16.27 10.57
C GLU A 94 0.67 -14.75 10.61
N SER A 95 1.67 -14.06 11.16
CA SER A 95 1.70 -12.59 11.18
C SER A 95 1.66 -12.01 9.76
N ASN A 96 2.36 -12.61 8.80
CA ASN A 96 2.26 -12.22 7.39
C ASN A 96 0.82 -12.31 6.88
N ILE A 97 0.08 -13.38 7.18
CA ILE A 97 -1.34 -13.52 6.80
C ILE A 97 -2.21 -12.46 7.51
N LYS A 98 -2.00 -12.25 8.82
CA LYS A 98 -2.76 -11.29 9.64
C LYS A 98 -2.63 -9.85 9.16
N GLN A 99 -1.50 -9.49 8.56
CA GLN A 99 -1.31 -8.16 7.97
C GLN A 99 -2.34 -7.86 6.88
N PHE A 100 -2.65 -8.83 6.03
CA PHE A 100 -3.64 -8.68 4.96
C PHE A 100 -5.06 -8.78 5.52
N GLU A 101 -5.31 -9.71 6.43
CA GLU A 101 -6.63 -9.87 7.07
C GLU A 101 -7.08 -8.57 7.76
N TYR A 102 -6.23 -8.00 8.62
CA TYR A 102 -6.58 -6.77 9.35
C TYR A 102 -6.61 -5.55 8.44
N GLY A 103 -5.66 -5.40 7.50
CA GLY A 103 -5.65 -4.26 6.61
C GLY A 103 -6.86 -4.23 5.67
N LEU A 104 -7.26 -5.37 5.10
CA LEU A 104 -8.47 -5.46 4.28
C LEU A 104 -9.75 -5.25 5.09
N LYS A 105 -9.79 -5.70 6.35
CA LYS A 105 -10.91 -5.39 7.26
C LYS A 105 -11.06 -3.87 7.44
N VAL A 106 -9.97 -3.15 7.71
CA VAL A 106 -10.01 -1.68 7.83
C VAL A 106 -10.53 -1.02 6.56
N LEU A 107 -10.06 -1.46 5.37
CA LEU A 107 -10.56 -0.93 4.10
C LEU A 107 -12.06 -1.18 3.92
N ASN A 108 -12.51 -2.41 4.20
CA ASN A 108 -13.92 -2.79 4.09
C ASN A 108 -14.81 -1.90 4.98
N GLU A 109 -14.39 -1.65 6.22
CA GLU A 109 -15.10 -0.77 7.14
C GLU A 109 -15.18 0.70 6.67
N LEU A 110 -14.25 1.13 5.82
CA LEU A 110 -14.25 2.46 5.18
C LEU A 110 -15.01 2.46 3.85
N GLY A 111 -15.52 1.31 3.41
CA GLY A 111 -16.16 1.12 2.10
C GLY A 111 -15.18 1.31 0.94
N LEU A 112 -13.94 0.89 1.13
CA LEU A 112 -12.84 0.91 0.16
C LEU A 112 -12.35 -0.51 -0.12
N ASP A 113 -11.64 -0.69 -1.23
CA ASP A 113 -11.02 -1.95 -1.63
C ASP A 113 -9.55 -1.76 -2.03
N CYS A 114 -8.83 -2.87 -2.16
CA CYS A 114 -7.45 -2.89 -2.62
C CYS A 114 -7.17 -4.23 -3.33
N ARG A 115 -6.79 -4.16 -4.60
CA ARG A 115 -6.47 -5.32 -5.44
C ARG A 115 -5.00 -5.37 -5.85
N ILE A 116 -4.18 -4.51 -5.24
CA ILE A 116 -2.78 -4.34 -5.59
C ILE A 116 -1.93 -4.43 -4.33
N TYR A 117 -0.89 -5.26 -4.36
CA TYR A 117 0.19 -5.25 -3.38
C TYR A 117 1.44 -4.60 -3.95
N TYR A 118 1.71 -3.38 -3.52
CA TYR A 118 2.90 -2.60 -3.80
C TYR A 118 3.57 -2.31 -2.47
N CYS A 119 4.89 -2.48 -2.41
CA CYS A 119 5.68 -1.97 -1.30
C CYS A 119 6.79 -1.07 -1.82
N SER A 120 6.92 0.13 -1.25
CA SER A 120 8.06 1.00 -1.55
C SER A 120 9.38 0.46 -0.97
N GLU A 121 9.31 -0.22 0.17
CA GLU A 121 10.44 -0.81 0.91
C GLU A 121 10.55 -2.33 0.68
N VAL A 122 11.61 -2.94 1.22
CA VAL A 122 11.83 -4.40 1.14
C VAL A 122 10.80 -5.19 1.96
N SER A 123 9.62 -5.45 1.40
CA SER A 123 8.61 -6.31 2.01
C SER A 123 8.31 -7.49 1.09
N LEU A 124 9.06 -8.57 1.27
CA LEU A 124 8.90 -9.82 0.52
C LEU A 124 8.68 -10.97 1.50
N HIS A 125 7.80 -11.90 1.14
CA HIS A 125 7.71 -13.22 1.76
C HIS A 125 7.81 -14.26 0.64
N PRO A 126 8.48 -15.41 0.83
CA PRO A 126 8.52 -16.46 -0.20
C PRO A 126 7.13 -16.85 -0.69
N GLN A 127 6.16 -16.99 0.22
CA GLN A 127 4.78 -17.35 -0.12
C GLN A 127 3.88 -16.16 -0.50
N ILE A 128 4.42 -14.97 -0.78
CA ILE A 128 3.61 -13.80 -1.14
C ILE A 128 2.59 -14.08 -2.26
N PRO A 129 2.87 -14.88 -3.32
CA PRO A 129 1.86 -15.17 -4.34
C PRO A 129 0.65 -15.93 -3.80
N GLN A 130 0.88 -16.89 -2.89
CA GLN A 130 -0.18 -17.67 -2.27
C GLN A 130 -1.03 -16.82 -1.33
N ILE A 131 -0.38 -15.96 -0.54
CA ILE A 131 -1.06 -15.03 0.38
C ILE A 131 -1.95 -14.08 -0.42
N LEU A 132 -1.39 -13.42 -1.43
CA LEU A 132 -2.13 -12.46 -2.27
C LEU A 132 -3.34 -13.11 -2.97
N LYS A 133 -3.15 -14.32 -3.53
CA LYS A 133 -4.26 -15.09 -4.12
C LYS A 133 -5.34 -15.45 -3.08
N GLY A 134 -4.94 -15.83 -1.86
CA GLY A 134 -5.86 -16.13 -0.76
C GLY A 134 -6.74 -14.94 -0.36
N PHE A 135 -6.29 -13.72 -0.62
CA PHE A 135 -7.02 -12.48 -0.34
C PHE A 135 -7.59 -11.80 -1.60
N ASN A 136 -7.61 -12.47 -2.75
CA ASN A 136 -8.10 -11.93 -4.03
C ASN A 136 -7.37 -10.64 -4.48
N ILE A 137 -6.06 -10.57 -4.24
CA ILE A 137 -5.19 -9.47 -4.72
C ILE A 137 -4.55 -9.92 -6.03
N ASP A 138 -4.85 -9.21 -7.12
CA ASP A 138 -4.51 -9.66 -8.49
C ASP A 138 -3.15 -9.18 -8.97
N PHE A 139 -2.68 -8.04 -8.44
CA PHE A 139 -1.48 -7.39 -8.92
C PHE A 139 -0.47 -7.22 -7.81
N CYS A 140 0.80 -7.43 -8.15
CA CYS A 140 1.90 -7.19 -7.22
C CYS A 140 3.02 -6.41 -7.91
N SER A 141 3.58 -5.42 -7.20
CA SER A 141 4.81 -4.73 -7.56
C SER A 141 5.76 -4.75 -6.37
N LEU A 142 6.75 -5.63 -6.45
CA LEU A 142 7.82 -5.70 -5.46
C LEU A 142 8.92 -4.70 -5.82
N ARG A 143 9.35 -3.92 -4.84
CA ARG A 143 10.52 -3.05 -4.96
C ARG A 143 11.47 -3.32 -3.82
N THR A 144 12.73 -3.03 -4.06
CA THR A 144 13.76 -2.96 -3.04
C THR A 144 14.28 -1.54 -3.00
N ARG A 145 14.01 -0.85 -1.89
CA ARG A 145 14.77 0.33 -1.48
C ARG A 145 15.66 -0.08 -0.30
N LEU A 146 16.80 0.61 -0.16
CA LEU A 146 17.80 0.35 0.88
C LEU A 146 18.40 -1.07 0.81
N LEU A 147 18.58 -1.74 1.97
CA LEU A 147 19.16 -3.07 2.08
C LEU A 147 18.10 -4.14 1.78
N GLY A 148 18.22 -4.83 0.66
CA GLY A 148 17.32 -5.93 0.31
C GLY A 148 17.60 -6.49 -1.07
N THR A 149 17.17 -7.73 -1.31
CA THR A 149 17.13 -8.31 -2.66
C THR A 149 15.72 -8.81 -2.93
N CYS A 150 15.25 -8.58 -4.15
CA CYS A 150 14.04 -9.20 -4.67
C CYS A 150 14.42 -9.96 -5.95
N PRO A 151 13.66 -11.01 -6.33
CA PRO A 151 13.86 -11.67 -7.62
C PRO A 151 13.85 -10.65 -8.76
N SER A 152 14.92 -10.63 -9.54
CA SER A 152 15.07 -9.69 -10.66
C SER A 152 14.92 -10.43 -11.99
N THR A 153 14.59 -9.68 -13.04
CA THR A 153 14.45 -10.18 -14.39
C THR A 153 14.72 -9.06 -15.40
N ASN A 154 15.07 -9.44 -16.62
CA ASN A 154 15.19 -8.52 -17.76
C ASN A 154 13.84 -8.25 -18.44
N SER A 155 12.80 -9.04 -18.14
CA SER A 155 11.43 -8.75 -18.54
C SER A 155 10.78 -7.83 -17.50
N GLY A 156 10.05 -6.78 -17.86
CA GLY A 156 9.33 -5.94 -16.85
C GLY A 156 8.22 -6.65 -16.05
N LYS A 157 8.17 -7.99 -16.10
CA LYS A 157 7.13 -8.87 -15.56
C LYS A 157 7.72 -10.25 -15.24
N ILE A 158 7.36 -10.81 -14.08
CA ILE A 158 7.61 -12.20 -13.69
C ILE A 158 6.25 -12.86 -13.41
N SER A 159 6.03 -14.07 -13.92
CA SER A 159 4.98 -14.95 -13.40
C SER A 159 5.58 -15.73 -12.22
N PHE A 160 5.21 -15.36 -11.01
CA PHE A 160 5.73 -16.02 -9.81
C PHE A 160 4.80 -17.18 -9.45
N GLN A 161 5.37 -18.39 -9.41
CA GLN A 161 4.63 -19.60 -9.13
C GLN A 161 5.27 -20.36 -7.96
N ILE A 162 4.47 -20.61 -6.93
CA ILE A 162 4.75 -21.62 -5.91
C ILE A 162 3.52 -22.53 -5.89
N SER A 163 3.73 -23.82 -6.21
CA SER A 163 2.65 -24.80 -6.42
C SER A 163 1.71 -24.40 -7.59
N SER A 164 0.44 -24.81 -7.57
CA SER A 164 -0.57 -24.56 -8.63
C SER A 164 -1.09 -23.11 -8.69
N SER A 165 -0.49 -22.19 -7.93
CA SER A 165 -0.89 -20.78 -7.90
C SER A 165 0.08 -19.91 -8.69
N ILE A 166 -0.43 -19.30 -9.77
CA ILE A 166 0.29 -18.30 -10.59
C ILE A 166 -0.23 -16.92 -10.19
N LEU A 167 0.68 -16.01 -9.85
CA LEU A 167 0.37 -14.58 -9.70
C LEU A 167 1.22 -13.77 -10.68
N PHE A 168 0.60 -12.76 -11.29
CA PHE A 168 1.32 -11.81 -12.13
C PHE A 168 2.02 -10.76 -11.27
N ILE A 169 3.35 -10.78 -11.30
CA ILE A 169 4.19 -9.80 -10.60
C ILE A 169 4.80 -8.87 -11.66
N ILE A 170 4.56 -7.58 -11.52
CA ILE A 170 5.22 -6.56 -12.34
C ILE A 170 6.40 -6.03 -11.53
N PHE A 171 7.62 -6.35 -11.97
CA PHE A 171 8.82 -5.69 -11.47
C PHE A 171 9.06 -4.44 -12.31
N LEU A 172 8.83 -3.27 -11.71
CA LEU A 172 9.43 -2.04 -12.21
C LEU A 172 10.79 -1.90 -11.51
N ASN A 173 11.81 -2.52 -12.09
CA ASN A 173 13.19 -2.11 -11.88
C ASN A 173 13.27 -0.64 -12.32
N ILE A 174 13.17 0.30 -11.39
CA ILE A 174 13.83 1.59 -11.58
C ILE A 174 15.26 1.34 -11.14
N LEU A 175 16.01 0.67 -12.01
CA LEU A 175 17.45 0.86 -12.07
C LEU A 175 17.63 2.36 -12.35
N TYR A 176 17.90 3.14 -11.30
CA TYR A 176 18.58 4.40 -11.50
C TYR A 176 19.98 4.05 -12.03
N PHE A 177 20.11 3.99 -13.36
CA PHE A 177 21.40 4.11 -14.02
C PHE A 177 21.66 5.59 -14.25
N SER A 178 22.55 6.15 -13.42
CA SER A 178 23.73 6.92 -13.81
C SER A 178 24.31 7.59 -12.57
#